data_AF-A0A833S9D7-F1
#
_entry.id   AF-A0A833S9D7-F1
#
_cell.length_a   1.000
_cell.length_b   1.000
_cell.length_c   1.000
_cell.angle_alpha   90.00
_cell.angle_beta   90.00
_cell.angle_gamma   90.00
#
_symmetry.space_group_name_H-M   'P 1'
#
loop_
_entity.id
_entity.type
_entity.pdbx_description
1 polymer ?
#
loop_
_entity_poly.entity_id
_entity_poly.type
_entity_poly.pdbx_seq_one_letter_code
_entity_poly.pdbx_strand_id
1 'polypeptide(L)'
;MEEQEDRRYEEVTGEIDRYSTRTSSSIFEDNIRSLTQSEAGECLHTLGKCDSGLGYAYLGLNASNKGLTDVTIVPTFKYVLYVNVSGNRLTTEALGVLSSMKYLLMLQADRNQLSSAELDPMPYLQLIFLLSFNSIVPSNVSLQILTLNENKLESTLGISHKRLERLELNHNNIEEVTLSPYDLESLMILELRGNVLTTTNGIFFPRLTRLYLAANQIEKVEGLEILVNLQVLHLRSNKISSLDGFDSRCARLSYLNLRDNEITRISELEKLDCLPALETLIILENPATADREAEEESAYRHVVLAMLPNLARIDKDPVLYEERKQAKEFRKQMLRDGTTFVDLDINFFSAR
;
A
#
# COMPACT_ATOMS: atom_id res chain seq x y z
N MET A 1 -64.29 -22.60 61.68
CA MET A 1 -65.73 -22.78 61.46
C MET A 1 -66.09 -21.78 60.39
N GLU A 2 -66.33 -22.08 59.13
CA GLU A 2 -66.53 -23.28 58.28
C GLU A 2 -66.12 -22.80 56.84
N GLU A 3 -65.27 -23.51 56.09
CA GLU A 3 -65.63 -24.42 54.97
C GLU A 3 -66.51 -23.74 53.90
N GLN A 4 -66.05 -23.48 52.64
CA GLN A 4 -65.94 -24.42 51.50
C GLN A 4 -67.21 -25.31 51.38
N GLU A 5 -67.97 -25.44 50.30
CA GLU A 5 -67.79 -25.49 48.83
C GLU A 5 -69.11 -24.97 48.20
N ASP A 6 -69.35 -24.77 46.90
CA ASP A 6 -69.34 -25.78 45.85
C ASP A 6 -69.94 -25.21 44.53
N ARG A 7 -69.35 -25.63 43.39
CA ARG A 7 -69.88 -25.73 41.99
C ARG A 7 -70.13 -24.48 41.14
N ARG A 8 -69.84 -24.42 39.81
CA ARG A 8 -69.17 -25.29 38.80
C ARG A 8 -69.35 -24.60 37.42
N TYR A 9 -68.36 -24.77 36.53
CA TYR A 9 -68.43 -24.82 35.04
C TYR A 9 -68.94 -23.56 34.29
N GLU A 10 -68.29 -23.02 33.26
CA GLU A 10 -67.61 -23.64 32.10
C GLU A 10 -66.62 -22.66 31.45
N GLU A 11 -65.63 -23.22 30.75
CA GLU A 11 -64.58 -22.57 29.96
C GLU A 11 -65.13 -21.85 28.72
N VAL A 12 -64.39 -20.86 28.18
CA VAL A 12 -63.74 -20.92 26.85
C VAL A 12 -62.88 -19.66 26.65
N THR A 13 -61.58 -19.86 26.89
CA THR A 13 -60.39 -19.38 26.14
C THR A 13 -60.43 -18.09 25.33
N GLY A 14 -59.43 -17.23 25.52
CA GLY A 14 -58.97 -16.30 24.48
C GLY A 14 -58.15 -15.12 24.98
N GLU A 15 -56.94 -15.40 25.47
CA GLU A 15 -55.82 -14.50 25.74
C GLU A 15 -55.58 -13.42 24.64
N ILE A 16 -54.95 -12.25 24.83
CA ILE A 16 -54.31 -11.54 25.95
C ILE A 16 -54.06 -10.12 25.40
N ASP A 17 -54.35 -9.11 26.23
CA ASP A 17 -53.85 -7.74 26.12
C ASP A 17 -52.35 -7.66 25.82
N ARG A 18 -51.89 -6.79 24.90
CA ARG A 18 -50.78 -5.85 25.19
C ARG A 18 -50.92 -4.54 24.41
N TYR A 19 -51.40 -3.57 25.17
CA TYR A 19 -51.08 -2.14 25.14
C TYR A 19 -50.07 -1.67 24.09
N SER A 20 -50.58 -0.74 23.29
CA SER A 20 -49.85 0.17 22.43
C SER A 20 -48.92 1.08 23.24
N THR A 21 -47.64 1.08 22.89
CA THR A 21 -46.75 2.21 23.11
C THR A 21 -46.06 2.55 21.79
N ARG A 22 -46.29 3.78 21.34
CA ARG A 22 -45.59 4.41 20.22
C ARG A 22 -44.10 4.43 20.52
N THR A 23 -43.34 3.61 19.80
CA THR A 23 -41.89 3.81 19.68
C THR A 23 -41.65 4.56 18.38
N SER A 24 -41.10 5.75 18.50
CA SER A 24 -40.54 6.55 17.41
C SER A 24 -39.49 5.72 16.66
N SER A 25 -39.86 5.13 15.53
CA SER A 25 -38.95 4.51 14.57
C SER A 25 -38.34 5.60 13.70
N SER A 26 -37.28 6.24 14.17
CA SER A 26 -36.44 7.12 13.36
C SER A 26 -34.98 7.02 13.81
N ILE A 27 -34.36 5.87 13.55
CA ILE A 27 -32.94 5.64 13.79
C ILE A 27 -32.40 4.86 12.59
N PHE A 28 -31.83 5.62 11.65
CA PHE A 28 -30.97 5.22 10.52
C PHE A 28 -31.46 4.08 9.61
N GLU A 29 -32.35 4.40 8.67
CA GLU A 29 -32.25 3.75 7.36
C GLU A 29 -30.93 4.23 6.74
N ASP A 30 -29.94 3.33 6.64
CA ASP A 30 -28.84 3.51 5.70
C ASP A 30 -29.48 3.73 4.32
N ASN A 31 -29.51 4.98 3.87
CA ASN A 31 -30.12 5.33 2.59
C ASN A 31 -29.40 4.57 1.48
N ILE A 32 -30.00 3.46 1.05
CA ILE A 32 -29.53 2.66 -0.07
C ILE A 32 -29.49 3.56 -1.29
N ARG A 33 -28.28 3.75 -1.83
CA ARG A 33 -28.03 4.49 -3.05
C ARG A 33 -27.49 3.54 -4.11
N SER A 34 -28.41 2.85 -4.76
CA SER A 34 -28.11 1.96 -5.88
C SER A 34 -27.78 2.75 -7.14
N LEU A 35 -26.79 2.29 -7.91
CA LEU A 35 -26.58 2.78 -9.27
C LEU A 35 -27.73 2.29 -10.15
N THR A 36 -28.56 3.21 -10.65
CA THR A 36 -29.69 2.84 -11.49
C THR A 36 -29.25 2.45 -12.90
N GLN A 37 -30.09 1.72 -13.64
CA GLN A 37 -29.80 1.37 -15.04
C GLN A 37 -29.54 2.60 -15.92
N SER A 38 -30.30 3.69 -15.71
CA SER A 38 -30.15 4.93 -16.49
C SER A 38 -28.80 5.59 -16.20
N GLU A 39 -28.45 5.71 -14.92
CA GLU A 39 -27.17 6.31 -14.51
C GLU A 39 -25.99 5.44 -14.95
N ALA A 40 -26.10 4.12 -14.83
CA ALA A 40 -25.09 3.21 -15.34
C ALA A 40 -24.88 3.38 -16.85
N GLY A 41 -25.95 3.61 -17.60
CA GLY A 41 -25.90 3.94 -19.03
C GLY A 41 -25.07 5.20 -19.33
N GLU A 42 -25.18 6.23 -18.49
CA GLU A 42 -24.36 7.46 -18.59
C GLU A 42 -22.91 7.27 -18.15
N CYS A 43 -22.64 6.26 -17.30
CA CYS A 43 -21.31 5.92 -16.82
C CYS A 43 -20.50 5.10 -17.84
N LEU A 44 -21.16 4.49 -18.83
CA LEU A 44 -20.51 3.66 -19.83
C LEU A 44 -19.67 4.52 -20.79
N HIS A 45 -18.46 4.06 -21.07
CA HIS A 45 -17.53 4.72 -21.97
C HIS A 45 -16.63 3.70 -22.67
N THR A 46 -15.78 4.19 -23.57
CA THR A 46 -14.82 3.37 -24.36
C THR A 46 -15.50 2.31 -25.23
N LEU A 47 -15.75 2.64 -26.50
CA LEU A 47 -16.27 1.66 -27.46
C LEU A 47 -15.16 0.69 -27.92
N GLY A 48 -15.43 -0.60 -27.80
CA GLY A 48 -14.64 -1.68 -28.36
C GLY A 48 -15.41 -2.46 -29.41
N LYS A 49 -14.70 -3.09 -30.35
CA LYS A 49 -15.33 -4.04 -31.28
C LYS A 49 -15.56 -5.36 -30.57
N CYS A 50 -16.70 -5.98 -30.79
CA CYS A 50 -16.91 -7.37 -30.37
C CYS A 50 -16.04 -8.34 -31.19
N ASP A 51 -15.88 -9.54 -30.67
CA ASP A 51 -15.17 -10.68 -31.28
C ASP A 51 -15.62 -10.99 -32.72
N SER A 52 -16.90 -10.82 -33.02
CA SER A 52 -17.44 -10.98 -34.39
C SER A 52 -16.99 -9.88 -35.36
N GLY A 53 -16.47 -8.75 -34.87
CA GLY A 53 -16.11 -7.58 -35.66
C GLY A 53 -17.30 -6.79 -36.25
N LEU A 54 -18.53 -7.25 -36.02
CA LEU A 54 -19.77 -6.73 -36.61
C LEU A 54 -20.53 -5.77 -35.69
N GLY A 55 -20.06 -5.54 -34.47
CA GLY A 55 -20.72 -4.69 -33.49
C GLY A 55 -19.74 -4.00 -32.54
N TYR A 56 -20.27 -3.05 -31.79
CA TYR A 56 -19.54 -2.32 -30.76
C TYR A 56 -20.17 -2.54 -29.40
N ALA A 57 -19.35 -2.59 -28.36
CA ALA A 57 -19.78 -2.64 -26.97
C ALA A 57 -18.97 -1.63 -26.16
N TYR A 58 -19.55 -1.15 -25.07
CA TYR A 58 -18.82 -0.35 -24.09
C TYR A 58 -17.93 -1.27 -23.25
N LEU A 59 -16.66 -0.88 -23.12
CA LEU A 59 -15.65 -1.63 -22.38
C LEU A 59 -15.34 -1.01 -21.01
N GLY A 60 -15.74 0.23 -20.76
CA GLY A 60 -15.49 0.93 -19.51
C GLY A 60 -16.76 1.42 -18.84
N LEU A 61 -16.75 1.46 -17.51
CA LEU A 61 -17.80 2.04 -16.68
C LEU A 61 -17.15 2.88 -15.56
N ASN A 62 -17.46 4.18 -15.53
CA ASN A 62 -17.01 5.10 -14.48
C ASN A 62 -18.20 5.63 -13.68
N ALA A 63 -18.41 5.04 -12.51
CA ALA A 63 -19.45 5.41 -11.55
C ALA A 63 -18.86 6.04 -10.28
N SER A 64 -17.73 6.73 -10.41
CA SER A 64 -17.06 7.39 -9.28
C SER A 64 -17.86 8.56 -8.70
N ASN A 65 -17.66 8.84 -7.41
CA ASN A 65 -18.17 10.02 -6.69
C ASN A 65 -19.69 10.23 -6.78
N LYS A 66 -20.47 9.14 -6.74
CA LYS A 66 -21.94 9.16 -6.84
C LYS A 66 -22.64 8.87 -5.51
N GLY A 67 -21.85 8.66 -4.44
CA GLY A 67 -22.36 8.31 -3.12
C GLY A 67 -23.07 6.96 -3.10
N LEU A 68 -22.63 6.02 -3.94
CA LEU A 68 -23.24 4.70 -4.12
C LEU A 68 -22.99 3.81 -2.90
N THR A 69 -24.01 3.05 -2.52
CA THR A 69 -23.88 1.94 -1.55
C THR A 69 -24.15 0.58 -2.20
N ASP A 70 -24.61 0.57 -3.45
CA ASP A 70 -24.97 -0.64 -4.18
C ASP A 70 -24.64 -0.50 -5.68
N VAL A 71 -23.90 -1.48 -6.20
CA VAL A 71 -23.43 -1.58 -7.60
C VAL A 71 -23.82 -2.92 -8.24
N THR A 72 -24.86 -3.59 -7.72
CA THR A 72 -25.40 -4.86 -8.26
C THR A 72 -25.76 -4.81 -9.75
N ILE A 73 -25.99 -3.63 -10.31
CA ILE A 73 -26.26 -3.47 -11.75
C ILE A 73 -25.00 -3.62 -12.62
N VAL A 74 -23.80 -3.36 -12.09
CA VAL A 74 -22.55 -3.31 -12.87
C VAL A 74 -22.24 -4.66 -13.56
N PRO A 75 -22.40 -5.82 -12.91
CA PRO A 75 -22.22 -7.12 -13.57
C PRO A 75 -23.14 -7.40 -14.76
N THR A 76 -24.24 -6.65 -14.93
CA THR A 76 -25.14 -6.82 -16.08
C THR A 76 -24.50 -6.37 -17.40
N PHE A 77 -23.46 -5.53 -17.34
CA PHE A 77 -22.71 -5.03 -18.50
C PHE A 77 -21.59 -6.00 -18.89
N LYS A 78 -21.96 -7.10 -19.54
CA LYS A 78 -21.10 -8.27 -19.83
C LYS A 78 -19.77 -7.99 -20.58
N TYR A 79 -19.68 -6.87 -21.29
CA TYR A 79 -18.50 -6.50 -22.08
C TYR A 79 -17.61 -5.47 -21.36
N VAL A 80 -18.01 -5.00 -20.18
CA VAL A 80 -17.19 -4.05 -19.40
C VAL A 80 -15.98 -4.78 -18.83
N LEU A 81 -14.83 -4.19 -19.11
CA LEU A 81 -13.49 -4.64 -18.73
C LEU A 81 -12.85 -3.68 -17.72
N TYR A 82 -13.28 -2.42 -17.66
CA TYR A 82 -12.72 -1.40 -16.77
C TYR A 82 -13.83 -0.82 -15.90
N VAL A 83 -13.70 -0.97 -14.58
CA VAL A 83 -14.67 -0.44 -13.62
C VAL A 83 -13.97 0.52 -12.67
N ASN A 84 -14.48 1.75 -12.60
CA ASN A 84 -14.14 2.71 -11.56
C ASN A 84 -15.39 3.02 -10.73
N VAL A 85 -15.32 2.67 -9.44
CA VAL A 85 -16.35 2.92 -8.43
C VAL A 85 -15.77 3.69 -7.24
N SER A 86 -14.67 4.42 -7.44
CA SER A 86 -14.00 5.16 -6.37
C SER A 86 -14.84 6.34 -5.84
N GLY A 87 -14.63 6.73 -4.58
CA GLY A 87 -15.33 7.88 -3.96
C GLY A 87 -16.81 7.61 -3.65
N ASN A 88 -17.14 6.37 -3.30
CA ASN A 88 -18.50 5.95 -2.95
C ASN A 88 -18.56 5.49 -1.48
N ARG A 89 -19.65 4.84 -1.08
CA ARG A 89 -19.88 4.30 0.26
C ARG A 89 -20.05 2.78 0.22
N LEU A 90 -19.30 2.11 -0.66
CA LEU A 90 -19.41 0.65 -0.83
C LEU A 90 -18.75 -0.08 0.34
N THR A 91 -19.48 -1.03 0.91
CA THR A 91 -18.92 -2.03 1.84
C THR A 91 -18.28 -3.18 1.05
N THR A 92 -17.58 -4.09 1.74
CA THR A 92 -16.99 -5.28 1.14
C THR A 92 -18.02 -6.12 0.40
N GLU A 93 -19.20 -6.32 0.99
CA GLU A 93 -20.30 -7.10 0.42
C GLU A 93 -20.86 -6.43 -0.83
N ALA A 94 -21.02 -5.11 -0.80
CA ALA A 94 -21.50 -4.33 -1.94
C ALA A 94 -20.53 -4.37 -3.12
N LEU A 95 -19.22 -4.40 -2.86
CA LEU A 95 -18.18 -4.51 -3.89
C LEU A 95 -18.05 -5.95 -4.43
N GLY A 96 -18.27 -6.96 -3.57
CA GLY A 96 -18.12 -8.39 -3.89
C GLY A 96 -18.94 -8.87 -5.10
N VAL A 97 -20.03 -8.17 -5.44
CA VAL A 97 -20.83 -8.46 -6.66
C VAL A 97 -19.99 -8.40 -7.95
N LEU A 98 -18.92 -7.61 -7.96
CA LEU A 98 -18.03 -7.45 -9.10
C LEU A 98 -17.16 -8.68 -9.36
N SER A 99 -16.96 -9.56 -8.37
CA SER A 99 -16.22 -10.81 -8.57
C SER A 99 -16.89 -11.76 -9.56
N SER A 100 -18.19 -11.57 -9.84
CA SER A 100 -18.89 -12.29 -10.91
C SER A 100 -18.41 -11.89 -12.33
N MET A 101 -17.76 -10.74 -12.48
CA MET A 101 -17.25 -10.22 -13.75
C MET A 101 -15.92 -10.88 -14.10
N LYS A 102 -15.99 -12.11 -14.61
CA LYS A 102 -14.80 -12.95 -14.89
C LYS A 102 -13.73 -12.24 -15.73
N TYR A 103 -14.13 -11.46 -16.73
CA TYR A 103 -13.21 -10.78 -17.64
C TYR A 103 -12.83 -9.35 -17.21
N LEU A 104 -13.19 -8.93 -15.99
CA LEU A 104 -12.83 -7.61 -15.51
C LEU A 104 -11.31 -7.48 -15.55
N LEU A 105 -10.83 -6.43 -16.21
CA LEU A 105 -9.42 -6.12 -16.37
C LEU A 105 -8.98 -5.06 -15.32
N MET A 106 -9.76 -4.03 -15.02
CA MET A 106 -9.35 -3.05 -14.00
C MET A 106 -10.47 -2.79 -13.02
N LEU A 107 -10.13 -2.76 -11.73
CA LEU A 107 -11.02 -2.32 -10.67
C LEU A 107 -10.35 -1.21 -9.86
N GLN A 108 -10.95 -0.01 -9.90
CA GLN A 108 -10.63 1.09 -8.99
C GLN A 108 -11.76 1.24 -7.98
N ALA A 109 -11.46 1.05 -6.70
CA ALA A 109 -12.42 1.14 -5.60
C ALA A 109 -11.87 1.98 -4.43
N ASP A 110 -11.02 2.97 -4.73
CA ASP A 110 -10.47 3.89 -3.76
C ASP A 110 -11.56 4.71 -3.05
N ARG A 111 -11.35 5.14 -1.81
CA ARG A 111 -12.29 5.99 -1.07
C ARG A 111 -13.68 5.36 -0.96
N ASN A 112 -13.75 4.19 -0.34
CA ASN A 112 -14.99 3.48 -0.03
C ASN A 112 -15.02 3.13 1.47
N GLN A 113 -15.83 2.14 1.86
CA GLN A 113 -15.99 1.69 3.25
C GLN A 113 -15.60 0.21 3.40
N LEU A 114 -14.63 -0.26 2.60
CA LEU A 114 -14.17 -1.64 2.66
C LEU A 114 -13.44 -1.88 3.99
N SER A 115 -13.89 -2.86 4.74
CA SER A 115 -13.25 -3.35 5.98
C SER A 115 -12.46 -4.63 5.76
N SER A 116 -12.67 -5.31 4.63
CA SER A 116 -11.98 -6.53 4.24
C SER A 116 -11.66 -6.51 2.75
N ALA A 117 -10.56 -7.19 2.39
CA ALA A 117 -10.15 -7.39 1.01
C ALA A 117 -10.48 -8.80 0.50
N GLU A 118 -11.30 -9.56 1.24
CA GLU A 118 -11.87 -10.85 0.85
C GLU A 118 -12.88 -10.67 -0.29
N LEU A 119 -12.35 -10.53 -1.50
CA LEU A 119 -13.11 -10.58 -2.73
C LEU A 119 -12.83 -11.92 -3.40
N ASP A 120 -13.88 -12.55 -3.93
CA ASP A 120 -13.72 -13.74 -4.77
C ASP A 120 -12.75 -13.41 -5.93
N PRO A 121 -11.79 -14.30 -6.26
CA PRO A 121 -10.75 -14.01 -7.24
C PRO A 121 -11.31 -13.59 -8.61
N MET A 122 -10.76 -12.52 -9.17
CA MET A 122 -11.08 -12.04 -10.53
C MET A 122 -9.93 -12.40 -11.50
N PRO A 123 -10.02 -13.54 -12.23
CA PRO A 123 -8.85 -14.18 -12.82
C PRO A 123 -8.23 -13.45 -14.04
N TYR A 124 -8.93 -12.45 -14.58
CA TYR A 124 -8.50 -11.73 -15.78
C TYR A 124 -8.21 -10.25 -15.56
N LEU A 125 -8.12 -9.72 -14.33
CA LEU A 125 -7.73 -8.31 -14.08
C LEU A 125 -6.52 -7.95 -14.97
N GLN A 126 -6.43 -6.93 -15.81
CA GLN A 126 -5.32 -6.52 -16.69
C GLN A 126 -5.37 -4.99 -16.89
N LEU A 127 -4.24 -4.37 -17.22
CA LEU A 127 -4.16 -2.97 -17.63
C LEU A 127 -3.99 -2.86 -19.14
N ILE A 128 -4.61 -1.81 -19.71
CA ILE A 128 -4.24 -1.26 -21.01
C ILE A 128 -3.76 0.18 -20.77
N PHE A 129 -2.49 0.45 -21.12
CA PHE A 129 -1.91 1.78 -21.00
C PHE A 129 -2.33 2.63 -22.21
N LEU A 130 -2.94 3.79 -22.00
CA LEU A 130 -2.96 4.88 -22.97
C LEU A 130 -2.06 6.03 -22.45
N LEU A 131 -0.81 6.01 -22.94
CA LEU A 131 0.16 7.09 -23.16
C LEU A 131 0.92 7.80 -21.99
N SER A 132 2.26 7.79 -22.17
CA SER A 132 3.37 8.65 -21.66
C SER A 132 3.65 8.63 -20.14
N PHE A 133 4.87 8.40 -19.65
CA PHE A 133 6.14 9.06 -19.94
C PHE A 133 7.35 8.09 -19.96
N ASN A 134 8.30 8.39 -20.84
CA ASN A 134 9.72 8.01 -20.89
C ASN A 134 10.21 6.73 -20.16
N SER A 135 10.69 5.81 -21.00
CA SER A 135 11.69 4.75 -20.76
C SER A 135 11.30 3.48 -20.01
N ILE A 136 11.34 2.39 -20.79
CA ILE A 136 11.50 0.97 -20.45
C ILE A 136 10.32 0.36 -19.68
N VAL A 137 9.19 0.19 -20.38
CA VAL A 137 8.27 -0.92 -20.11
C VAL A 137 8.13 -1.71 -21.41
N PRO A 138 8.47 -3.01 -21.46
CA PRO A 138 8.30 -3.81 -22.67
C PRO A 138 6.84 -3.76 -23.13
N SER A 139 6.66 -3.55 -24.43
CA SER A 139 5.41 -3.28 -25.13
C SER A 139 4.46 -4.49 -25.26
N ASN A 140 4.38 -5.35 -24.23
CA ASN A 140 3.46 -6.50 -24.19
C ASN A 140 3.05 -6.94 -22.76
N VAL A 141 3.19 -6.08 -21.75
CA VAL A 141 2.82 -6.43 -20.36
C VAL A 141 1.42 -5.90 -20.04
N SER A 142 0.45 -6.80 -19.94
CA SER A 142 -0.88 -6.51 -19.42
C SER A 142 -0.81 -6.42 -17.88
N LEU A 143 -0.42 -5.26 -17.33
CA LEU A 143 -0.23 -5.07 -15.89
C LEU A 143 -1.55 -5.27 -15.12
N GLN A 144 -1.74 -6.33 -14.37
CA GLN A 144 -2.94 -6.44 -13.54
C GLN A 144 -2.85 -5.45 -12.36
N ILE A 145 -3.85 -4.57 -12.18
CA ILE A 145 -3.87 -3.57 -11.10
C ILE A 145 -5.15 -3.67 -10.27
N LEU A 146 -4.97 -3.65 -8.95
CA LEU A 146 -6.04 -3.49 -7.97
C LEU A 146 -5.72 -2.30 -7.07
N THR A 147 -6.64 -1.32 -6.99
CA THR A 147 -6.50 -0.15 -6.11
C THR A 147 -7.64 -0.09 -5.09
N LEU A 148 -7.27 -0.18 -3.81
CA LEU A 148 -8.16 -0.12 -2.66
C LEU A 148 -7.70 0.99 -1.68
N ASN A 149 -7.15 2.09 -2.20
CA ASN A 149 -6.62 3.16 -1.37
C ASN A 149 -7.72 3.87 -0.56
N GLU A 150 -7.38 4.47 0.58
CA GLU A 150 -8.29 5.27 1.40
C GLU A 150 -9.57 4.49 1.79
N ASN A 151 -9.40 3.26 2.28
CA ASN A 151 -10.47 2.40 2.84
C ASN A 151 -10.23 2.16 4.34
N LYS A 152 -10.80 1.09 4.92
CA LYS A 152 -10.69 0.74 6.35
C LYS A 152 -10.12 -0.67 6.54
N LEU A 153 -9.26 -1.12 5.62
CA LEU A 153 -8.68 -2.47 5.68
C LEU A 153 -7.73 -2.57 6.87
N GLU A 154 -7.91 -3.57 7.73
CA GLU A 154 -7.00 -3.87 8.85
C GLU A 154 -6.00 -4.99 8.51
N SER A 155 -6.27 -5.75 7.44
CA SER A 155 -5.45 -6.85 6.97
C SER A 155 -5.47 -6.93 5.44
N THR A 156 -4.47 -7.62 4.88
CA THR A 156 -4.40 -7.96 3.46
C THR A 156 -5.02 -9.33 3.13
N LEU A 157 -5.69 -9.97 4.09
CA LEU A 157 -6.30 -11.28 3.91
C LEU A 157 -7.31 -11.27 2.76
N GLY A 158 -7.36 -12.36 2.00
CA GLY A 158 -8.33 -12.55 0.91
C GLY A 158 -7.88 -12.07 -0.46
N ILE A 159 -6.77 -11.32 -0.57
CA ILE A 159 -6.23 -10.90 -1.86
C ILE A 159 -5.46 -12.07 -2.51
N SER A 160 -6.13 -12.82 -3.39
CA SER A 160 -5.50 -13.90 -4.19
C SER A 160 -5.71 -13.68 -5.69
N HIS A 161 -4.64 -13.22 -6.37
CA HIS A 161 -4.67 -12.85 -7.78
C HIS A 161 -3.30 -13.12 -8.42
N LYS A 162 -3.07 -14.34 -8.94
CA LYS A 162 -1.74 -14.82 -9.37
C LYS A 162 -1.01 -13.94 -10.38
N ARG A 163 -1.78 -13.27 -11.22
CA ARG A 163 -1.27 -12.42 -12.29
C ARG A 163 -1.19 -10.95 -11.84
N LEU A 164 -1.63 -10.59 -10.62
CA LEU A 164 -1.59 -9.22 -10.10
C LEU A 164 -0.16 -8.69 -10.14
N GLU A 165 0.07 -7.56 -10.81
CA GLU A 165 1.40 -6.98 -10.98
C GLU A 165 1.59 -5.73 -10.11
N ARG A 166 0.50 -4.99 -9.87
CA ARG A 166 0.48 -3.83 -8.96
C ARG A 166 -0.70 -3.90 -7.99
N LEU A 167 -0.41 -3.72 -6.72
CA LEU A 167 -1.39 -3.64 -5.65
C LEU A 167 -1.21 -2.34 -4.88
N GLU A 168 -2.27 -1.54 -4.81
CA GLU A 168 -2.28 -0.28 -4.06
C GLU A 168 -3.27 -0.35 -2.89
N LEU A 169 -2.74 -0.20 -1.68
CA LEU A 169 -3.45 -0.31 -0.41
C LEU A 169 -3.13 0.90 0.50
N ASN A 170 -2.82 2.06 -0.11
CA ASN A 170 -2.41 3.24 0.63
C ASN A 170 -3.55 3.77 1.52
N HIS A 171 -3.21 4.36 2.66
CA HIS A 171 -4.15 5.03 3.57
C HIS A 171 -5.28 4.10 4.04
N ASN A 172 -4.91 2.92 4.55
CA ASN A 172 -5.78 1.99 5.25
C ASN A 172 -5.30 1.84 6.70
N ASN A 173 -5.77 0.82 7.42
CA ASN A 173 -5.42 0.52 8.80
C ASN A 173 -4.63 -0.80 8.91
N ILE A 174 -3.86 -1.18 7.89
CA ILE A 174 -3.22 -2.49 7.82
C ILE A 174 -2.09 -2.58 8.85
N GLU A 175 -2.21 -3.54 9.77
CA GLU A 175 -1.21 -3.82 10.82
C GLU A 175 -0.19 -4.89 10.41
N GLU A 176 -0.61 -5.86 9.60
CA GLU A 176 0.21 -6.98 9.14
C GLU A 176 -0.06 -7.31 7.67
N VAL A 177 1.03 -7.61 6.94
CA VAL A 177 0.95 -8.15 5.57
C VAL A 177 0.86 -9.67 5.64
N THR A 178 -0.34 -10.20 5.41
CA THR A 178 -0.69 -11.64 5.38
C THR A 178 -0.77 -12.21 3.96
N LEU A 179 -0.30 -11.46 2.97
CA LEU A 179 -0.31 -11.84 1.56
C LEU A 179 0.58 -13.08 1.31
N SER A 180 0.08 -13.99 0.48
CA SER A 180 0.80 -15.20 0.08
C SER A 180 1.55 -14.99 -1.25
N PRO A 181 2.85 -15.29 -1.34
CA PRO A 181 3.60 -15.17 -2.59
C PRO A 181 3.17 -16.18 -3.66
N TYR A 182 2.49 -17.27 -3.28
CA TYR A 182 1.90 -18.23 -4.22
C TYR A 182 0.62 -17.71 -4.88
N ASP A 183 -0.04 -16.76 -4.21
CA ASP A 183 -1.27 -16.15 -4.68
C ASP A 183 -1.01 -14.88 -5.49
N LEU A 184 0.19 -14.30 -5.40
CA LEU A 184 0.61 -13.07 -6.07
C LEU A 184 1.94 -13.26 -6.84
N GLU A 185 2.04 -14.34 -7.61
CA GLU A 185 3.26 -14.77 -8.31
C GLU A 185 3.86 -13.71 -9.26
N SER A 186 3.05 -12.76 -9.73
CA SER A 186 3.45 -11.72 -10.70
C SER A 186 3.64 -10.34 -10.08
N LEU A 187 3.51 -10.19 -8.76
CA LEU A 187 3.53 -8.89 -8.10
C LEU A 187 4.90 -8.22 -8.22
N MET A 188 4.91 -7.04 -8.85
CA MET A 188 6.11 -6.23 -9.09
C MET A 188 6.10 -4.93 -8.29
N ILE A 189 4.92 -4.38 -7.99
CA ILE A 189 4.75 -3.11 -7.28
C ILE A 189 3.74 -3.28 -6.14
N LEU A 190 4.15 -2.95 -4.93
CA LEU A 190 3.30 -2.96 -3.76
C LEU A 190 3.35 -1.58 -3.07
N GLU A 191 2.18 -0.97 -2.91
CA GLU A 191 2.02 0.31 -2.23
C GLU A 191 1.16 0.17 -0.96
N LEU A 192 1.78 0.51 0.17
CA LEU A 192 1.23 0.37 1.53
C LEU A 192 1.46 1.66 2.33
N ARG A 193 1.57 2.81 1.67
CA ARG A 193 1.80 4.10 2.33
C ARG A 193 0.66 4.45 3.29
N GLY A 194 0.95 5.00 4.46
CA GLY A 194 -0.11 5.51 5.34
C GLY A 194 -0.92 4.42 6.02
N ASN A 195 -0.31 3.29 6.36
CA ASN A 195 -0.90 2.22 7.17
C ASN A 195 -0.27 2.25 8.58
N VAL A 196 -0.45 1.17 9.36
CA VAL A 196 0.05 1.06 10.74
C VAL A 196 1.04 -0.09 10.92
N LEU A 197 1.74 -0.47 9.82
CA LEU A 197 2.76 -1.51 9.84
C LEU A 197 3.91 -1.16 10.79
N THR A 198 4.37 -2.12 11.59
CA THR A 198 5.50 -1.95 12.53
C THR A 198 6.78 -2.65 12.10
N THR A 199 6.70 -3.51 11.07
CA THR A 199 7.82 -4.25 10.50
C THR A 199 7.64 -4.43 8.98
N THR A 200 8.72 -4.71 8.26
CA THR A 200 8.67 -5.15 6.85
C THR A 200 8.47 -6.65 6.69
N ASN A 201 8.39 -7.41 7.79
CA ASN A 201 8.13 -8.84 7.78
C ASN A 201 6.80 -9.18 7.07
N GLY A 202 6.68 -10.38 6.50
CA GLY A 202 5.48 -10.82 5.76
C GLY A 202 5.47 -10.40 4.28
N ILE A 203 6.35 -9.48 3.87
CA ILE A 203 6.47 -9.03 2.48
C ILE A 203 7.49 -9.93 1.75
N PHE A 204 7.02 -11.06 1.21
CA PHE A 204 7.90 -12.10 0.65
C PHE A 204 7.72 -12.33 -0.86
N PHE A 205 7.78 -11.27 -1.66
CA PHE A 205 7.50 -11.31 -3.10
C PHE A 205 8.78 -11.29 -3.95
N PRO A 206 9.25 -12.44 -4.47
CA PRO A 206 10.55 -12.51 -5.15
C PRO A 206 10.61 -11.72 -6.47
N ARG A 207 9.46 -11.40 -7.09
CA ARG A 207 9.38 -10.57 -8.30
C ARG A 207 9.20 -9.08 -8.01
N LEU A 208 9.06 -8.69 -6.74
CA LEU A 208 8.84 -7.30 -6.37
C LEU A 208 10.05 -6.46 -6.75
N THR A 209 9.78 -5.36 -7.45
CA THR A 209 10.79 -4.39 -7.89
C THR A 209 10.64 -3.05 -7.18
N ARG A 210 9.43 -2.71 -6.71
CA ARG A 210 9.14 -1.46 -6.02
C ARG A 210 8.24 -1.69 -4.82
N LEU A 211 8.68 -1.18 -3.67
CA LEU A 211 7.96 -1.27 -2.41
C LEU A 211 7.84 0.11 -1.75
N TYR A 212 6.60 0.53 -1.51
CA TYR A 212 6.30 1.83 -0.92
C TYR A 212 5.63 1.66 0.44
N LEU A 213 6.37 2.01 1.50
CA LEU A 213 5.99 1.83 2.90
C LEU A 213 6.05 3.15 3.70
N ALA A 214 6.00 4.29 3.01
CA ALA A 214 6.11 5.58 3.67
C ALA A 214 4.93 5.84 4.63
N ALA A 215 5.13 6.66 5.67
CA ALA A 215 4.10 7.01 6.64
C ALA A 215 3.46 5.77 7.30
N ASN A 216 4.27 4.84 7.79
CA ASN A 216 3.86 3.72 8.63
C ASN A 216 4.45 3.90 10.05
N GLN A 217 4.45 2.84 10.87
CA GLN A 217 5.04 2.81 12.21
C GLN A 217 6.23 1.84 12.26
N ILE A 218 6.94 1.65 11.13
CA ILE A 218 7.95 0.60 11.00
C ILE A 218 9.15 0.94 11.90
N GLU A 219 9.43 0.07 12.86
CA GLU A 219 10.58 0.15 13.75
C GLU A 219 11.71 -0.79 13.30
N LYS A 220 11.34 -1.92 12.68
CA LYS A 220 12.27 -2.98 12.28
C LYS A 220 12.18 -3.28 10.78
N VAL A 221 13.32 -3.23 10.12
CA VAL A 221 13.50 -3.76 8.76
C VAL A 221 13.95 -5.22 8.88
N GLU A 222 13.23 -6.14 8.24
CA GLU A 222 13.54 -7.58 8.19
C GLU A 222 12.85 -8.26 7.00
N GLY A 223 13.35 -9.42 6.58
CA GLY A 223 12.76 -10.21 5.48
C GLY A 223 13.06 -9.68 4.08
N LEU A 224 13.85 -8.61 3.95
CA LEU A 224 14.21 -8.01 2.66
C LEU A 224 15.11 -8.92 1.81
N GLU A 225 15.83 -9.84 2.42
CA GLU A 225 16.72 -10.78 1.73
C GLU A 225 16.02 -11.69 0.72
N ILE A 226 14.70 -11.85 0.84
CA ILE A 226 13.85 -12.61 -0.09
C ILE A 226 13.52 -11.77 -1.33
N LEU A 227 13.54 -10.44 -1.21
CA LEU A 227 13.19 -9.48 -2.26
C LEU A 227 14.38 -9.22 -3.20
N VAL A 228 14.94 -10.29 -3.77
CA VAL A 228 16.17 -10.25 -4.59
C VAL A 228 16.08 -9.37 -5.84
N ASN A 229 14.86 -9.03 -6.28
CA ASN A 229 14.59 -8.15 -7.42
C ASN A 229 14.23 -6.71 -7.04
N LEU A 230 14.18 -6.38 -5.74
CA LEU A 230 13.79 -5.06 -5.27
C LEU A 230 14.81 -4.01 -5.74
N GLN A 231 14.31 -2.95 -6.36
CA GLN A 231 15.12 -1.83 -6.88
C GLN A 231 14.84 -0.55 -6.12
N VAL A 232 13.59 -0.34 -5.71
CA VAL A 232 13.12 0.89 -5.07
C VAL A 232 12.44 0.54 -3.75
N LEU A 233 12.96 1.08 -2.65
CA LEU A 233 12.37 0.98 -1.32
C LEU A 233 12.13 2.36 -0.72
N HIS A 234 10.87 2.67 -0.43
CA HIS A 234 10.48 3.90 0.26
C HIS A 234 10.02 3.60 1.69
N LEU A 235 10.79 4.08 2.66
CA LEU A 235 10.54 3.93 4.11
C LEU A 235 10.42 5.31 4.80
N ARG A 236 10.15 6.37 4.06
CA ARG A 236 10.01 7.74 4.60
C ARG A 236 8.96 7.82 5.71
N SER A 237 9.18 8.61 6.76
CA SER A 237 8.19 8.85 7.82
C SER A 237 7.81 7.54 8.51
N ASN A 238 8.80 6.87 9.10
CA ASN A 238 8.67 5.66 9.93
C ASN A 238 9.47 5.87 11.24
N LYS A 239 9.66 4.80 12.03
CA LYS A 239 10.37 4.82 13.32
C LYS A 239 11.66 4.01 13.29
N ILE A 240 12.30 3.94 12.13
CA ILE A 240 13.49 3.09 11.94
C ILE A 240 14.67 3.77 12.64
N SER A 241 15.29 3.05 13.58
CA SER A 241 16.50 3.51 14.30
C SER A 241 17.73 2.63 14.04
N SER A 242 17.55 1.41 13.53
CA SER A 242 18.62 0.48 13.14
C SER A 242 18.46 0.02 11.69
N LEU A 243 19.61 -0.17 11.01
CA LEU A 243 19.70 -0.66 9.63
C LEU A 243 20.19 -2.12 9.53
N ASP A 244 20.08 -2.91 10.61
CA ASP A 244 20.50 -4.33 10.64
C ASP A 244 19.71 -5.24 9.68
N GLY A 245 18.54 -4.78 9.19
CA GLY A 245 17.68 -5.52 8.28
C GLY A 245 18.16 -5.60 6.83
N PHE A 246 19.23 -4.89 6.48
CA PHE A 246 19.79 -4.89 5.15
C PHE A 246 20.86 -5.97 5.00
N ASP A 247 20.82 -6.67 3.88
CA ASP A 247 21.70 -7.79 3.58
C ASP A 247 22.15 -7.72 2.11
N SER A 248 23.35 -8.24 1.83
CA SER A 248 23.92 -8.33 0.47
C SER A 248 23.03 -9.02 -0.58
N ARG A 249 22.07 -9.86 -0.15
CA ARG A 249 21.03 -10.47 -1.01
C ARG A 249 20.06 -9.45 -1.61
N CYS A 250 19.98 -8.25 -1.04
CA CYS A 250 19.29 -7.09 -1.64
C CYS A 250 20.09 -6.51 -2.82
N ALA A 251 20.58 -7.37 -3.70
CA ALA A 251 21.62 -7.08 -4.68
C ALA A 251 21.21 -6.08 -5.78
N ARG A 252 19.92 -5.81 -5.92
CA ARG A 252 19.35 -4.92 -6.94
C ARG A 252 18.81 -3.61 -6.39
N LEU A 253 18.85 -3.42 -5.07
CA LEU A 253 18.31 -2.23 -4.41
C LEU A 253 19.18 -1.03 -4.75
N SER A 254 18.68 -0.15 -5.61
CA SER A 254 19.42 1.02 -6.10
C SER A 254 18.92 2.34 -5.54
N TYR A 255 17.69 2.38 -5.04
CA TYR A 255 17.09 3.55 -4.42
C TYR A 255 16.52 3.19 -3.05
N LEU A 256 17.00 3.88 -2.02
CA LEU A 256 16.54 3.75 -0.64
C LEU A 256 16.20 5.13 -0.08
N ASN A 257 14.96 5.28 0.39
CA ASN A 257 14.50 6.50 1.06
C ASN A 257 14.16 6.23 2.52
N LEU A 258 15.01 6.72 3.42
CA LEU A 258 14.91 6.66 4.88
C LEU A 258 14.64 8.05 5.48
N ARG A 259 14.22 9.04 4.69
CA ARG A 259 13.91 10.40 5.19
C ARG A 259 12.92 10.34 6.34
N ASP A 260 13.06 11.20 7.34
CA ASP A 260 12.07 11.32 8.42
C ASP A 260 11.91 9.97 9.16
N ASN A 261 13.00 9.52 9.79
CA ASN A 261 13.08 8.31 10.62
C ASN A 261 13.84 8.65 11.91
N GLU A 262 14.11 7.64 12.74
CA GLU A 262 14.72 7.79 14.06
C GLU A 262 16.21 7.36 14.09
N ILE A 263 16.91 7.48 12.96
CA ILE A 263 18.34 7.13 12.88
C ILE A 263 19.15 8.20 13.59
N THR A 264 19.73 7.85 14.74
CA THR A 264 20.43 8.81 15.61
C THR A 264 21.92 8.92 15.35
N ARG A 265 22.55 7.86 14.88
CA ARG A 265 23.99 7.79 14.63
C ARG A 265 24.28 7.72 13.14
N ILE A 266 25.31 8.44 12.68
CA ILE A 266 25.68 8.43 11.27
C ILE A 266 26.37 7.11 10.91
N SER A 267 27.07 6.48 11.87
CA SER A 267 27.72 5.17 11.69
C SER A 267 26.75 4.03 11.36
N GLU A 268 25.46 4.15 11.70
CA GLU A 268 24.45 3.15 11.31
C GLU A 268 24.38 2.97 9.79
N LEU A 269 24.73 4.00 9.01
CA LEU A 269 24.76 3.94 7.55
C LEU A 269 25.86 3.03 7.00
N GLU A 270 26.90 2.71 7.78
CA GLU A 270 27.93 1.74 7.39
C GLU A 270 27.32 0.36 7.08
N LYS A 271 26.23 0.00 7.75
CA LYS A 271 25.50 -1.26 7.53
C LYS A 271 24.97 -1.39 6.10
N LEU A 272 24.79 -0.27 5.39
CA LEU A 272 24.34 -0.25 3.99
C LEU A 272 25.48 -0.54 2.99
N ASP A 273 26.75 -0.64 3.40
CA ASP A 273 27.88 -0.98 2.51
C ASP A 273 27.74 -2.40 1.93
N CYS A 274 26.89 -3.23 2.54
CA CYS A 274 26.54 -4.54 2.00
C CYS A 274 25.71 -4.47 0.71
N LEU A 275 25.14 -3.32 0.33
CA LEU A 275 24.23 -3.15 -0.81
C LEU A 275 25.00 -2.75 -2.08
N PRO A 276 25.30 -3.69 -3.01
CA PRO A 276 26.24 -3.45 -4.10
C PRO A 276 25.69 -2.51 -5.19
N ALA A 277 24.36 -2.41 -5.32
CA ALA A 277 23.70 -1.62 -6.35
C ALA A 277 23.17 -0.28 -5.83
N LEU A 278 23.40 0.07 -4.56
CA LEU A 278 22.83 1.28 -3.97
C LEU A 278 23.43 2.54 -4.62
N GLU A 279 22.60 3.28 -5.33
CA GLU A 279 22.99 4.48 -6.07
C GLU A 279 22.42 5.76 -5.45
N THR A 280 21.21 5.68 -4.88
CA THR A 280 20.52 6.83 -4.28
C THR A 280 20.10 6.52 -2.85
N LEU A 281 20.59 7.33 -1.92
CA LEU A 281 20.19 7.31 -0.51
C LEU A 281 19.54 8.64 -0.15
N ILE A 282 18.38 8.61 0.49
CA ILE A 282 17.75 9.78 1.10
C ILE A 282 17.66 9.56 2.60
N ILE A 283 18.25 10.45 3.39
CA ILE A 283 18.46 10.29 4.83
C ILE A 283 18.22 11.59 5.62
N LEU A 284 17.86 12.70 4.96
CA LEU A 284 17.43 13.94 5.62
C LEU A 284 16.31 13.71 6.65
N GLU A 285 16.13 14.68 7.55
CA GLU A 285 15.11 14.63 8.61
C GLU A 285 15.28 13.41 9.55
N ASN A 286 16.50 12.90 9.70
CA ASN A 286 16.86 11.97 10.77
C ASN A 286 17.66 12.73 11.83
N PRO A 287 17.63 12.32 13.12
CA PRO A 287 18.48 12.96 14.13
C PRO A 287 19.97 12.95 13.77
N ALA A 288 20.45 11.92 13.06
CA ALA A 288 21.82 11.84 12.53
C ALA A 288 22.18 12.96 11.52
N THR A 289 21.18 13.65 10.97
CA THR A 289 21.33 14.76 10.02
C THR A 289 20.78 16.10 10.52
N ALA A 290 20.23 16.15 11.75
CA ALA A 290 19.47 17.31 12.26
C ALA A 290 20.32 18.52 12.66
N ASP A 291 21.58 18.32 13.03
CA ASP A 291 22.47 19.38 13.51
C ASP A 291 23.50 19.80 12.46
N ARG A 292 23.05 20.53 11.44
CA ARG A 292 23.96 21.17 10.48
C ARG A 292 23.50 22.59 10.26
N GLU A 293 24.22 23.52 10.87
CA GLU A 293 24.21 24.91 10.41
C GLU A 293 24.46 24.91 8.89
N ALA A 294 23.82 25.81 8.14
CA ALA A 294 23.77 25.77 6.67
C ALA A 294 25.15 25.79 5.97
N GLU A 295 26.24 26.03 6.70
CA GLU A 295 27.63 25.95 6.22
C GLU A 295 28.21 24.51 6.27
N GLU A 296 27.54 23.55 6.93
CA GLU A 296 28.01 22.16 7.16
C GLU A 296 27.19 21.08 6.45
N GLU A 297 26.28 21.44 5.55
CA GLU A 297 25.56 20.47 4.68
C GLU A 297 26.55 19.60 3.87
N SER A 298 27.72 20.18 3.57
CA SER A 298 28.86 19.49 2.98
C SER A 298 29.40 18.35 3.85
N ALA A 299 29.44 18.47 5.19
CA ALA A 299 30.25 17.59 6.03
C ALA A 299 29.69 16.14 6.18
N TYR A 300 28.37 15.90 6.33
CA TYR A 300 27.88 14.52 6.44
C TYR A 300 27.97 13.84 5.10
N ARG A 301 27.73 14.55 4.00
CA ARG A 301 27.81 13.96 2.67
C ARG A 301 29.18 13.32 2.46
N HIS A 302 30.25 13.96 2.92
CA HIS A 302 31.59 13.37 2.92
C HIS A 302 31.70 12.10 3.77
N VAL A 303 31.15 12.10 4.99
CA VAL A 303 31.16 10.93 5.89
C VAL A 303 30.32 9.78 5.30
N VAL A 304 29.14 10.08 4.78
CA VAL A 304 28.25 9.14 4.08
C VAL A 304 28.95 8.54 2.86
N LEU A 305 29.64 9.34 2.04
CA LEU A 305 30.41 8.84 0.90
C LEU A 305 31.65 8.05 1.30
N ALA A 306 32.23 8.33 2.46
CA ALA A 306 33.33 7.52 2.99
C ALA A 306 32.84 6.12 3.39
N MET A 307 31.64 6.02 3.97
CA MET A 307 30.98 4.73 4.24
C MET A 307 30.51 4.05 2.96
N LEU A 308 29.82 4.79 2.08
CA LEU A 308 29.10 4.30 0.91
C LEU A 308 29.66 4.92 -0.39
N PRO A 309 30.83 4.44 -0.87
CA PRO A 309 31.61 5.11 -1.91
C PRO A 309 31.01 5.02 -3.31
N ASN A 310 29.94 4.24 -3.51
CA ASN A 310 29.30 4.01 -4.82
C ASN A 310 28.06 4.87 -5.04
N LEU A 311 27.60 5.64 -4.04
CA LEU A 311 26.43 6.50 -4.20
C LEU A 311 26.61 7.49 -5.34
N ALA A 312 25.60 7.59 -6.19
CA ALA A 312 25.49 8.58 -7.25
C ALA A 312 24.69 9.80 -6.79
N ARG A 313 23.76 9.63 -5.83
CA ARG A 313 22.93 10.68 -5.27
C ARG A 313 22.76 10.53 -3.76
N ILE A 314 22.84 11.65 -3.05
CA ILE A 314 22.49 11.77 -1.63
C ILE A 314 21.42 12.85 -1.53
N ASP A 315 20.28 12.52 -0.94
CA ASP A 315 19.17 13.43 -0.68
C ASP A 315 18.59 14.12 -1.93
N LYS A 316 18.63 13.39 -3.05
CA LYS A 316 18.25 13.78 -4.44
C LYS A 316 19.31 14.55 -5.20
N ASP A 317 20.33 15.06 -4.53
CA ASP A 317 21.40 15.80 -5.18
C ASP A 317 22.49 14.87 -5.72
N PRO A 318 23.03 15.13 -6.93
CA PRO A 318 24.12 14.35 -7.49
C PRO A 318 25.39 14.49 -6.63
N VAL A 319 26.12 13.39 -6.51
CA VAL A 319 27.44 13.40 -5.88
C VAL A 319 28.47 13.95 -6.87
N LEU A 320 29.12 15.05 -6.51
CA LEU A 320 30.12 15.70 -7.32
C LEU A 320 31.47 14.96 -7.24
N TYR A 321 32.33 15.18 -8.24
CA TYR A 321 33.67 14.59 -8.29
C TYR A 321 34.52 14.98 -7.08
N GLU A 322 34.51 16.26 -6.70
CA GLU A 322 35.31 16.75 -5.56
C GLU A 322 34.83 16.16 -4.23
N GLU A 323 33.52 16.02 -4.02
CA GLU A 323 32.98 15.35 -2.81
C GLU A 323 33.49 13.93 -2.69
N ARG A 324 33.45 13.17 -3.79
CA ARG A 324 33.95 11.79 -3.83
C ARG A 324 35.46 11.71 -3.58
N LYS A 325 36.22 12.66 -4.10
CA LYS A 325 37.67 12.74 -3.89
C LYS A 325 38.00 13.02 -2.42
N GLN A 326 37.31 13.98 -1.81
CA GLN A 326 37.47 14.34 -0.40
C GLN A 326 37.10 13.18 0.52
N ALA A 327 35.96 12.52 0.27
CA ALA A 327 35.51 11.35 1.03
C ALA A 327 36.51 10.18 0.97
N LYS A 328 37.12 9.93 -0.20
CA LYS A 328 38.16 8.91 -0.36
C LYS A 328 39.42 9.22 0.44
N GLU A 329 39.87 10.47 0.46
CA GLU A 329 41.05 10.85 1.23
C GLU A 329 40.78 10.81 2.74
N PHE A 330 39.60 11.26 3.15
CA PHE A 330 39.12 11.13 4.52
C PHE A 330 39.11 9.65 4.98
N ARG A 331 38.53 8.74 4.19
CA ARG A 331 38.53 7.29 4.51
C ARG A 331 39.95 6.72 4.66
N LYS A 332 40.89 7.12 3.79
CA LYS A 332 42.30 6.69 3.92
C LYS A 332 42.95 7.22 5.19
N GLN A 333 42.67 8.46 5.56
CA GLN A 333 43.19 9.05 6.79
C GLN A 333 42.66 8.31 8.02
N MET A 334 41.34 8.04 8.08
CA MET A 334 40.75 7.25 9.16
C MET A 334 41.43 5.87 9.31
N LEU A 335 41.65 5.17 8.20
CA LEU A 335 42.33 3.88 8.20
C LEU A 335 43.79 3.95 8.69
N ARG A 336 44.50 5.06 8.44
CA ARG A 336 45.86 5.29 8.96
C ARG A 336 45.86 5.59 10.44
N ASP A 337 44.88 6.36 10.90
CA ASP A 337 44.76 6.80 12.28
C ASP A 337 44.12 5.70 13.17
N GLY A 338 43.59 4.64 12.56
CA GLY A 338 42.92 3.53 13.25
C GLY A 338 41.54 3.89 13.80
N THR A 339 40.92 4.96 13.27
CA THR A 339 39.59 5.43 13.70
C THR A 339 38.49 4.72 12.92
N THR A 340 37.35 4.55 13.58
CA THR A 340 36.13 3.94 13.06
C THR A 340 35.05 4.99 12.82
N PHE A 341 34.00 4.66 12.07
CA PHE A 341 32.86 5.57 11.91
C PHE A 341 32.08 5.76 13.21
N VAL A 342 32.15 4.79 14.13
CA VAL A 342 31.57 4.91 15.48
C VAL A 342 32.28 5.99 16.29
N ASP A 343 33.59 6.15 16.13
CA ASP A 343 34.35 7.23 16.78
C ASP A 343 33.91 8.62 16.28
N LEU A 344 33.36 8.70 15.07
CA LEU A 344 32.80 9.95 14.54
C LEU A 344 31.49 10.32 15.25
N ASP A 345 30.66 9.35 15.65
CA ASP A 345 29.45 9.67 16.41
C ASP A 345 29.82 10.34 17.75
N ILE A 346 30.87 9.87 18.41
CA ILE A 346 31.31 10.45 19.69
C ILE A 346 31.82 11.88 19.49
N ASN A 347 32.56 12.15 18.42
CA ASN A 347 33.19 13.45 18.18
C ASN A 347 32.28 14.48 17.48
N PHE A 348 31.27 14.04 16.71
CA PHE A 348 30.27 14.93 16.10
C PHE A 348 29.13 15.31 17.05
N PHE A 349 28.82 14.48 18.06
CA PHE A 349 27.71 14.73 19.01
C PHE A 349 28.15 15.17 20.41
N SER A 350 29.45 15.18 20.75
CA SER A 350 29.94 15.63 22.08
C SER A 350 30.25 17.12 22.19
N ALA A 351 30.05 17.89 21.12
CA ALA A 351 30.04 19.35 21.15
C ALA A 351 28.61 19.88 21.35
N ARG A 352 27.86 19.37 22.32
CA ARG A 352 26.64 19.98 22.87
C ARG A 352 26.30 19.43 24.25
#